data_AF-A0A3N5U8C2-F1
#
_entry.id   AF-A0A3N5U8C2-F1
#
_cell.length_a   1.000
_cell.length_b   1.000
_cell.length_c   1.000
_cell.angle_alpha   90.00
_cell.angle_beta   90.00
_cell.angle_gamma   90.00
#
_symmetry.space_group_name_H-M   'P 1'
#
loop_
_entity.id
_entity.type
_entity.pdbx_description
1 polymer ?
#
loop_
_entity_poly.entity_id
_entity_poly.type
_entity_poly.pdbx_seq_one_letter_code
_entity_poly.pdbx_strand_id
1 'polypeptide(L)'
;MSILQKPQLIIPVENQVRELDPKLLLACVAANRGFVSIIGFRREIHFNIARFRGGIYVSKSMTDASDSMFTIMRKLGCQVAAWDEEALVHLPPDIYYSRRLSPVAVKNVSHFFA
;
A
#
# COMPACT_ATOMS: atom_id res chain seq x y z
N MET A 1 -4.80 32.14 1.95
CA MET A 1 -5.16 31.23 3.05
C MET A 1 -5.22 29.82 2.47
N SER A 2 -4.16 29.03 2.58
CA SER A 2 -4.12 27.69 1.98
C SER A 2 -5.11 26.80 2.73
N ILE A 3 -6.03 26.16 2.01
CA ILE A 3 -6.79 25.05 2.57
C ILE A 3 -5.75 23.97 2.88
N LEU A 4 -5.46 23.73 4.16
CA LEU A 4 -4.62 22.62 4.59
C LEU A 4 -5.24 21.34 4.03
N GLN A 5 -4.62 20.81 2.99
CA GLN A 5 -5.15 19.67 2.27
C GLN A 5 -4.96 18.44 3.15
N LYS A 6 -6.05 17.75 3.46
CA LYS A 6 -6.01 16.51 4.25
C LYS A 6 -5.13 15.46 3.56
N PRO A 7 -4.26 14.74 4.30
CA PRO A 7 -3.41 13.69 3.74
C PRO A 7 -4.26 12.53 3.20
N GLN A 8 -3.84 11.92 2.09
CA GLN A 8 -4.54 10.76 1.50
C GLN A 8 -3.93 9.46 2.01
N LEU A 9 -4.80 8.51 2.38
CA LEU A 9 -4.43 7.12 2.65
C LEU A 9 -5.10 6.23 1.61
N ILE A 10 -4.29 5.61 0.74
CA ILE A 10 -4.72 4.77 -0.37
C ILE A 10 -4.59 3.31 0.06
N ILE A 11 -5.70 2.61 0.13
CA ILE A 11 -5.87 1.29 0.73
C ILE A 11 -6.37 0.32 -0.35
N PRO A 12 -5.45 -0.31 -1.12
CA PRO A 12 -5.80 -1.28 -2.14
C PRO A 12 -6.29 -2.59 -1.53
N VAL A 13 -7.33 -3.14 -2.16
CA VAL A 13 -7.89 -4.47 -1.87
C VAL A 13 -7.60 -5.37 -3.07
N GLU A 14 -6.90 -6.48 -2.86
CA GLU A 14 -6.64 -7.50 -3.89
C GLU A 14 -7.66 -8.64 -3.79
N ASN A 15 -7.82 -9.18 -2.58
CA ASN A 15 -8.80 -10.22 -2.27
C ASN A 15 -9.91 -9.65 -1.39
N GLN A 16 -11.11 -9.52 -1.94
CA GLN A 16 -12.25 -8.95 -1.20
C GLN A 16 -12.56 -9.70 0.10
N VAL A 17 -12.61 -11.04 0.06
CA VAL A 17 -13.03 -11.86 1.21
C VAL A 17 -12.03 -11.78 2.36
N ARG A 18 -10.73 -11.71 2.05
CA ARG A 18 -9.67 -11.68 3.07
C ARG A 18 -9.32 -10.28 3.56
N GLU A 19 -9.45 -9.27 2.70
CA GLU A 19 -8.83 -7.97 2.94
C GLU A 19 -9.83 -6.82 3.13
N LEU A 20 -11.07 -6.93 2.62
CA LEU A 20 -11.98 -5.78 2.58
C LEU A 20 -12.36 -5.30 3.98
N ASP A 21 -12.86 -6.20 4.84
CA ASP A 21 -13.34 -5.83 6.19
C ASP A 21 -12.25 -5.18 7.06
N PRO A 22 -11.03 -5.75 7.22
CA PRO A 22 -9.98 -5.10 8.00
C PRO A 22 -9.50 -3.79 7.36
N LYS A 23 -9.46 -3.70 6.03
CA LYS A 23 -9.09 -2.45 5.33
C LYS A 23 -10.16 -1.38 5.43
N LEU A 24 -11.42 -1.76 5.52
CA LEU A 24 -12.53 -0.85 5.77
C LEU A 24 -12.43 -0.29 7.19
N LEU A 25 -12.13 -1.12 8.19
CA LEU A 25 -11.84 -0.65 9.55
C LEU A 25 -10.68 0.36 9.56
N LEU A 26 -9.56 0.04 8.90
CA LEU A 26 -8.43 0.97 8.75
C LEU A 26 -8.87 2.28 8.09
N ALA A 27 -9.67 2.22 7.03
CA ALA A 27 -10.18 3.39 6.33
C ALA A 27 -11.03 4.28 7.25
N CYS A 28 -11.91 3.68 8.06
CA CYS A 28 -12.74 4.39 9.05
C CYS A 28 -11.88 5.04 10.14
N VAL A 29 -10.91 4.31 10.70
CA VAL A 29 -9.99 4.85 11.72
C VAL A 29 -9.17 6.00 11.17
N ALA A 30 -8.63 5.87 9.96
CA ALA A 30 -7.87 6.93 9.30
C ALA A 30 -8.72 8.16 8.99
N ALA A 31 -9.97 7.97 8.51
CA ALA A 31 -10.90 9.05 8.26
C ALA A 31 -11.23 9.83 9.55
N ASN A 32 -11.47 9.12 10.66
CA ASN A 32 -11.67 9.73 11.98
C ASN A 32 -10.45 10.51 12.47
N ARG A 33 -9.24 10.16 12.00
CA ARG A 33 -7.97 10.88 12.29
C ARG A 33 -7.66 11.98 11.28
N GLY A 34 -8.59 12.32 10.39
CA GLY A 34 -8.47 13.45 9.46
C GLY A 34 -7.83 13.13 8.11
N PHE A 35 -7.63 11.85 7.77
CA PHE A 35 -7.19 11.44 6.43
C PHE A 35 -8.36 11.43 5.44
N VAL A 36 -8.04 11.63 4.16
CA VAL A 36 -8.91 11.22 3.05
C VAL A 36 -8.57 9.77 2.74
N SER A 37 -9.43 8.85 3.18
CA SER A 37 -9.26 7.41 2.95
C SER A 37 -9.82 7.02 1.57
N ILE A 38 -8.99 6.42 0.74
CA ILE A 38 -9.34 5.91 -0.59
C ILE A 38 -9.18 4.39 -0.54
N ILE A 39 -10.29 3.65 -0.57
CA ILE A 39 -10.29 2.19 -0.58
C ILE A 39 -10.89 1.68 -1.90
N GLY A 40 -10.34 0.60 -2.45
CA GLY A 40 -10.86 0.04 -3.70
C GLY A 40 -10.00 -1.07 -4.27
N PHE A 41 -10.46 -1.64 -5.39
CA PHE A 41 -9.75 -2.72 -6.07
C PHE A 41 -8.36 -2.26 -6.53
N ARG A 42 -7.33 -3.04 -6.21
CA ARG A 42 -5.93 -2.65 -6.48
C ARG A 42 -5.70 -2.24 -7.93
N ARG A 43 -6.23 -3.00 -8.89
CA ARG A 43 -6.04 -2.73 -10.32
C ARG A 43 -6.57 -1.35 -10.71
N GLU A 44 -7.74 -0.97 -10.22
CA GLU A 44 -8.34 0.34 -10.50
C GLU A 44 -7.56 1.48 -9.84
N ILE A 45 -7.08 1.26 -8.61
CA ILE A 45 -6.20 2.22 -7.92
C ILE A 45 -4.90 2.41 -8.69
N HIS A 46 -4.27 1.33 -9.15
CA HIS A 46 -3.05 1.38 -9.96
C HIS A 46 -3.28 2.12 -11.27
N PHE A 47 -4.40 1.84 -11.96
CA PHE A 47 -4.75 2.50 -13.20
C PHE A 47 -4.98 4.02 -13.01
N ASN A 48 -5.51 4.42 -11.86
CA ASN A 48 -5.81 5.82 -11.54
C ASN A 48 -4.77 6.49 -10.63
N ILE A 49 -3.61 5.87 -10.39
CA ILE A 49 -2.64 6.32 -9.36
C ILE A 49 -2.18 7.77 -9.55
N ALA A 50 -2.05 8.21 -10.80
CA ALA A 50 -1.65 9.58 -11.15
C ALA A 50 -2.72 10.65 -10.87
N ARG A 51 -3.98 10.24 -10.60
CA ARG A 51 -5.08 11.16 -10.28
C ARG A 51 -5.13 11.52 -8.79
N PHE A 52 -4.42 10.77 -7.96
CA PHE A 52 -4.32 11.04 -6.53
C PHE A 52 -3.28 12.14 -6.27
N ARG A 53 -3.44 12.88 -5.17
CA ARG A 53 -2.69 14.11 -4.90
C ARG A 53 -1.38 13.85 -4.14
N GLY A 54 -0.76 12.69 -4.39
CA GLY A 54 0.23 12.13 -3.47
C GLY A 54 -0.41 11.65 -2.16
N GLY A 55 0.33 10.92 -1.33
CA GLY A 55 -0.18 10.35 -0.08
C GLY A 55 0.53 9.07 0.33
N ILE A 56 -0.10 8.28 1.19
CA ILE A 56 0.42 7.00 1.66
C ILE A 56 -0.34 5.88 0.94
N TYR A 57 0.37 5.04 0.18
CA TYR A 57 -0.16 3.81 -0.40
C TYR A 57 0.19 2.62 0.50
N VAL A 58 -0.82 1.88 0.95
CA VAL A 58 -0.65 0.69 1.80
C VAL A 58 -0.50 -0.54 0.92
N SER A 59 0.73 -0.99 0.72
CA SER A 59 1.00 -2.23 -0.01
C SER A 59 0.89 -3.45 0.90
N LYS A 60 0.25 -4.50 0.41
CA LYS A 60 0.23 -5.84 1.03
C LYS A 60 1.56 -6.59 0.87
N SER A 61 2.29 -6.31 -0.21
CA SER A 61 3.48 -7.10 -0.55
C SER A 61 4.56 -6.23 -1.19
N MET A 62 5.76 -6.80 -1.23
CA MET A 62 6.97 -6.16 -1.75
C MET A 62 7.68 -7.07 -2.75
N THR A 63 6.93 -7.87 -3.51
CA THR A 63 7.46 -8.77 -4.55
C THR A 63 7.92 -8.01 -5.78
N ASP A 64 8.66 -8.66 -6.68
CA ASP A 64 9.12 -8.09 -7.97
C ASP A 64 7.98 -7.46 -8.80
N ALA A 65 6.78 -8.04 -8.74
CA ALA A 65 5.59 -7.51 -9.41
C ALA A 65 5.20 -6.08 -8.95
N SER A 66 5.77 -5.58 -7.85
CA SER A 66 5.52 -4.25 -7.31
C SER A 66 6.57 -3.21 -7.74
N ASP A 67 7.70 -3.64 -8.30
CA ASP A 67 8.87 -2.77 -8.55
C ASP A 67 8.54 -1.55 -9.41
N SER A 68 7.91 -1.79 -10.56
CA SER A 68 7.55 -0.72 -11.50
C SER A 68 6.55 0.23 -10.88
N MET A 69 5.52 -0.30 -10.20
CA MET A 69 4.47 0.52 -9.63
C MET A 69 4.96 1.35 -8.44
N PHE A 70 5.79 0.78 -7.56
CA PHE A 70 6.38 1.53 -6.45
C PHE A 70 7.30 2.65 -6.94
N THR A 71 8.07 2.39 -7.99
CA THR A 71 8.90 3.42 -8.63
C THR A 71 8.04 4.55 -9.20
N ILE A 72 6.92 4.22 -9.86
CA ILE A 72 5.95 5.21 -10.36
C ILE A 72 5.36 6.01 -9.20
N MET A 73 4.87 5.34 -8.15
CA MET A 73 4.29 5.97 -6.96
C MET A 73 5.27 6.96 -6.31
N ARG A 74 6.53 6.56 -6.13
CA ARG A 74 7.59 7.44 -5.59
C ARG A 74 7.79 8.68 -6.46
N LYS A 75 7.83 8.53 -7.79
CA LYS A 75 7.94 9.66 -8.73
C LYS A 75 6.72 10.59 -8.70
N LEU A 76 5.54 10.04 -8.39
CA LEU A 76 4.30 10.80 -8.20
C LEU A 76 4.16 11.41 -6.79
N GLY A 77 5.17 11.27 -5.93
CA GLY A 77 5.14 11.79 -4.56
C GLY A 77 4.32 10.97 -3.56
N CYS A 78 3.96 9.72 -3.91
CA CYS A 78 3.36 8.78 -2.98
C CYS A 78 4.44 8.07 -2.15
N GLN A 79 4.22 8.02 -0.83
CA GLN A 79 4.96 7.16 0.08
C GLN A 79 4.33 5.77 0.08
N VAL A 80 5.16 4.74 0.02
CA VAL A 80 4.70 3.34 0.07
C VAL A 80 4.92 2.83 1.49
N ALA A 81 3.84 2.51 2.20
CA ALA A 81 3.89 1.76 3.45
C ALA A 81 3.58 0.30 3.12
N ALA A 82 4.44 -0.62 3.50
CA ALA A 82 4.21 -2.03 3.28
C ALA A 82 3.79 -2.72 4.58
N TRP A 83 2.82 -3.61 4.48
CA TRP A 83 2.34 -4.45 5.55
C TRP A 83 2.36 -5.89 5.09
N ASP A 84 3.16 -6.73 5.74
CA ASP A 84 3.12 -8.17 5.50
C ASP A 84 1.86 -8.79 6.11
N GLU A 85 0.83 -9.01 5.28
CA GLU A 85 -0.46 -9.57 5.70
C GLU A 85 -0.43 -11.11 5.85
N GLU A 86 0.72 -11.78 5.73
CA GLU A 86 0.85 -13.25 5.78
C GLU A 86 1.22 -13.74 7.20
N ALA A 87 0.32 -13.48 8.15
CA ALA A 87 0.58 -13.53 9.59
C ALA A 87 0.99 -14.89 10.22
N LEU A 88 1.01 -16.02 9.50
CA LEU A 88 1.25 -17.35 10.12
C LEU A 88 1.98 -18.40 9.25
N VAL A 89 2.20 -18.17 7.96
CA VAL A 89 2.82 -19.17 7.06
C VAL A 89 4.18 -18.66 6.61
N HIS A 90 5.21 -19.00 7.38
CA HIS A 90 6.59 -18.66 7.06
C HIS A 90 7.25 -19.84 6.34
N LEU A 91 7.54 -19.67 5.05
CA LEU A 91 8.35 -20.62 4.28
C LEU A 91 9.80 -20.64 4.79
N PRO A 92 10.61 -21.66 4.47
CA PRO A 92 12.06 -21.59 4.68
C PRO A 92 12.63 -20.24 4.18
N PRO A 93 13.60 -19.63 4.89
CA PRO A 93 14.04 -18.26 4.62
C PRO A 93 14.42 -17.98 3.17
N ASP A 94 15.12 -18.91 2.51
CA ASP A 94 15.51 -18.83 1.11
C ASP A 94 14.30 -18.73 0.16
N ILE A 95 13.26 -19.51 0.43
CA ILE A 95 12.01 -19.50 -0.34
C ILE A 95 11.21 -18.23 -0.03
N TYR A 96 11.16 -17.83 1.24
CA TYR A 96 10.48 -16.60 1.65
C TYR A 96 11.09 -15.39 0.95
N TYR A 97 12.40 -15.19 1.07
CA TYR A 97 13.09 -14.04 0.48
C TYR A 97 12.99 -14.03 -1.04
N SER A 98 13.17 -15.16 -1.71
CA SER A 98 13.09 -15.24 -3.17
C SER A 98 11.68 -15.01 -3.73
N ARG A 99 10.61 -15.34 -2.98
CA ARG A 99 9.23 -15.23 -3.48
C ARG A 99 8.47 -14.01 -2.97
N ARG A 100 8.83 -13.48 -1.80
CA ARG A 100 8.04 -12.44 -1.13
C ARG A 100 8.70 -11.07 -1.17
N LEU A 101 10.02 -10.99 -1.34
CA LEU A 101 10.75 -9.72 -1.30
C LEU A 101 11.53 -9.47 -2.60
N SER A 102 11.33 -8.28 -3.15
CA SER A 102 12.19 -7.67 -4.16
C SER A 102 13.12 -6.66 -3.50
N PRO A 103 14.44 -6.73 -3.70
CA PRO A 103 15.36 -5.68 -3.30
C PRO A 103 15.00 -4.30 -3.87
N VAL A 104 14.34 -4.25 -5.03
CA VAL A 104 13.92 -2.98 -5.67
C VAL A 104 12.65 -2.45 -5.01
N ALA A 105 11.63 -3.29 -4.82
CA ALA A 105 10.42 -2.87 -4.11
C ALA A 105 10.75 -2.40 -2.68
N VAL A 106 11.57 -3.16 -1.94
CA VAL A 106 11.97 -2.85 -0.56
C VAL A 106 12.59 -1.45 -0.46
N LYS A 107 13.47 -1.07 -1.39
CA LYS A 107 14.09 0.27 -1.41
C LYS A 107 13.09 1.42 -1.61
N ASN A 108 11.94 1.13 -2.19
CA ASN A 108 10.90 2.12 -2.44
C ASN A 108 9.91 2.27 -1.27
N VAL A 109 9.90 1.31 -0.33
CA VAL A 109 9.07 1.34 0.88
C VAL A 109 9.63 2.37 1.87
N SER A 110 8.73 3.20 2.41
CA SER A 110 9.03 4.20 3.43
C SER A 110 8.84 3.68 4.85
N HIS A 111 7.89 2.77 5.06
CA HIS A 111 7.59 2.15 6.36
C HIS A 111 7.20 0.70 6.13
N PHE A 112 7.67 -0.20 6.99
CA PHE A 112 7.34 -1.62 6.97
C PHE A 112 6.69 -2.01 8.29
N PHE A 113 5.54 -2.69 8.22
CA PHE A 113 4.78 -3.21 9.35
C PHE A 113 4.67 -4.73 9.21
N ALA A 114 4.95 -5.44 10.31
CA ALA A 114 4.89 -6.89 10.45
C ALA A 114 4.01 -7.26 11.64
#